data_AF-A0A9E0SIW0-F1
#
_entry.id   AF-A0A9E0SIW0-F1
#
_cell.length_a   1.000
_cell.length_b   1.000
_cell.length_c   1.000
_cell.angle_alpha   90.00
_cell.angle_beta   90.00
_cell.angle_gamma   90.00
#
_symmetry.space_group_name_H-M   'P 1'
#
loop_
_entity.id
_entity.type
_entity.pdbx_description
1 polymer ?
#
loop_
_entity_poly.entity_id
_entity_poly.type
_entity_poly.pdbx_seq_one_letter_code
_entity_poly.pdbx_strand_id
1 'polypeptide(L)' 'INDCLYHLGQHNLPFGGVGPSGMGHYHGFDGFVNFSKKRGVMVQRRLAMTALFRPPYRGRTKGLIGLLRQFVLRLPK' A
#
# COMPACT_ATOMS: atom_id res chain seq x y z
N ILE A 1 29.98 5.40 16.58
CA ILE A 1 29.83 5.35 18.05
C ILE A 1 31.15 5.83 18.63
N ASN A 2 31.14 6.60 19.72
CA ASN A 2 32.26 7.38 20.29
C ASN A 2 32.44 8.80 19.74
N ASP A 3 31.44 9.34 19.05
CA ASP A 3 31.52 10.65 18.41
C ASP A 3 30.13 11.32 18.38
N CYS A 4 30.12 12.65 18.47
CA CYS A 4 28.90 13.47 18.44
C CYS A 4 28.74 14.16 17.09
N LEU A 5 27.51 14.47 16.68
CA LEU A 5 27.15 15.21 15.45
C LEU A 5 27.51 14.56 14.10
N TYR A 6 28.45 13.61 14.03
CA TYR A 6 28.85 12.98 12.76
C TYR A 6 27.70 12.27 12.02
N HIS A 7 26.68 11.80 12.74
CA HIS A 7 25.48 11.22 12.14
C HIS A 7 24.63 12.24 11.37
N LEU A 8 24.82 13.55 11.60
CA LEU A 8 24.19 14.63 10.85
C LEU A 8 24.85 14.87 9.49
N GLY A 9 26.11 14.52 9.31
CA GLY A 9 26.80 14.71 8.03
C GLY A 9 26.55 13.59 7.02
N GLN A 10 26.00 12.47 7.48
CA GLN A 10 25.83 11.29 6.65
C GLN A 10 24.55 11.38 5.82
N HIS A 11 24.70 11.65 4.52
CA HIS A 11 23.58 11.87 3.61
C HIS A 11 22.69 10.63 3.39
N ASN A 12 23.24 9.44 3.61
CA ASN A 12 22.51 8.17 3.44
C ASN A 12 21.78 7.71 4.71
N LEU A 13 21.88 8.46 5.82
CA LEU A 13 21.21 8.11 7.07
C LEU A 13 19.99 9.02 7.27
N PRO A 14 18.78 8.47 7.49
CA PRO A 14 17.61 9.27 7.81
C PRO A 14 17.82 10.02 9.13
N PHE A 15 17.71 11.34 9.08
CA PHE A 15 17.77 12.20 10.25
C PHE A 15 16.38 12.74 10.59
N GLY A 16 15.98 12.59 11.85
CA GLY A 16 14.69 13.07 12.36
C GLY A 16 14.44 12.64 13.80
N GLY A 17 13.45 13.25 14.44
CA GLY A 17 13.11 13.02 15.84
C GLY A 17 11.98 11.99 16.02
N VAL A 18 11.72 11.65 17.29
CA VAL A 18 10.58 10.83 17.71
C VAL A 18 9.95 11.46 18.96
N GLY A 19 8.62 11.53 19.02
CA GLY A 19 7.89 12.05 20.18
C GLY A 19 8.04 13.57 20.34
N PRO A 20 8.40 14.09 21.53
CA PRO A 20 8.61 15.53 21.75
C PRO A 20 9.71 16.14 20.86
N SER A 21 10.65 15.33 20.38
CA SER A 21 11.73 15.76 19.49
C SER A 21 11.31 15.88 18.01
N GLY A 22 10.07 15.53 17.67
CA GLY A 22 9.51 15.65 16.31
C GLY A 22 9.05 14.32 15.70
N MET A 23 8.67 14.36 14.41
CA MET A 23 8.28 13.19 13.63
C MET A 23 8.77 13.29 12.19
N GLY A 24 8.91 12.13 11.54
CA GLY A 24 9.41 12.03 10.18
C GLY A 24 10.93 12.16 10.10
N HIS A 25 11.47 11.88 8.92
CA HIS A 25 12.90 11.91 8.66
C HIS A 25 13.17 12.57 7.31
N TYR A 26 14.37 13.15 7.20
CA TYR A 26 14.92 13.69 5.96
C TYR A 26 16.39 13.28 5.85
N HIS A 27 17.07 13.78 4.82
CA HIS A 27 18.34 13.34 4.21
C HIS A 27 18.17 12.45 2.98
N GLY A 28 19.00 12.74 1.97
CA GLY A 28 19.05 12.03 0.70
C GLY A 28 17.70 11.64 0.15
N PHE A 29 17.52 10.34 -0.05
CA PHE A 29 16.30 9.77 -0.58
C PHE A 29 15.10 9.93 0.36
N ASP A 30 15.30 9.85 1.69
CA ASP A 30 14.23 10.02 2.66
C ASP A 30 13.69 11.45 2.65
N GLY A 31 14.56 12.44 2.45
CA GLY A 31 14.15 13.83 2.20
C GLY A 31 13.29 13.96 0.94
N PHE A 32 13.73 13.37 -0.19
CA PHE A 32 12.93 13.36 -1.42
C PHE A 32 11.56 12.70 -1.21
N VAL A 33 11.52 11.55 -0.54
CA VAL A 33 10.27 10.84 -0.24
C VAL A 33 9.35 11.68 0.65
N ASN A 34 9.90 12.35 1.67
CA ASN A 34 9.11 13.15 2.61
C ASN A 34 8.50 14.40 1.96
N PHE A 35 9.21 15.02 1.01
CA PHE A 35 8.71 16.16 0.24
C PHE A 35 7.98 15.78 -1.06
N SER A 36 7.87 14.48 -1.36
CA SER A 36 7.17 13.98 -2.53
C SER A 36 5.87 13.28 -2.15
N LYS A 37 4.89 13.35 -3.05
CA LYS A 37 3.65 12.58 -2.90
C LYS A 37 3.77 11.25 -3.63
N LYS A 38 3.86 10.14 -2.89
CA LYS A 38 3.75 8.78 -3.46
C LYS A 38 2.35 8.59 -4.06
N ARG A 39 2.25 8.69 -5.39
CA ARG A 39 0.99 8.56 -6.13
C ARG A 39 0.73 7.09 -6.45
N GLY A 40 -0.31 6.51 -5.86
CA GLY A 40 -0.81 5.19 -6.27
C GLY A 40 -1.42 5.27 -7.66
N VAL A 41 -0.87 4.53 -8.62
CA VAL A 41 -1.41 4.39 -9.98
C VAL A 41 -1.75 2.93 -10.21
N MET A 42 -3.03 2.63 -10.46
CA MET A 42 -3.48 1.30 -10.85
C MET A 42 -3.72 1.28 -12.37
N VAL A 43 -3.06 0.36 -13.06
CA VAL A 43 -3.28 0.11 -14.49
C VAL A 43 -4.04 -1.20 -14.65
N GLN A 44 -5.33 -1.10 -15.01
CA GLN A 44 -6.17 -2.27 -15.25
C GLN A 44 -5.96 -2.78 -16.69
N ARG A 45 -5.42 -4.00 -16.84
CA ARG A 45 -5.24 -4.62 -18.17
C ARG A 45 -6.60 -4.91 -18.81
N ARG A 46 -6.66 -4.88 -20.16
CA ARG A 46 -7.88 -5.17 -20.94
C ARG A 46 -8.50 -6.53 -20.63
N LEU A 47 -7.68 -7.53 -20.27
CA LEU A 47 -8.10 -8.88 -19.87
C LEU A 47 -8.15 -9.05 -18.34
N ALA A 48 -8.50 -8.00 -17.60
CA ALA A 48 -8.59 -8.10 -16.15
C ALA A 48 -9.84 -8.90 -15.73
N MET A 49 -9.64 -9.93 -14.90
CA MET A 49 -10.72 -10.78 -14.32
C MET A 49 -11.80 -9.98 -13.58
N THR A 50 -11.54 -8.72 -13.25
CA THR A 50 -12.54 -7.72 -12.87
C THR A 50 -13.74 -7.61 -13.81
N ALA A 51 -13.61 -7.96 -15.10
CA ALA A 51 -14.74 -8.02 -16.02
C ALA A 51 -15.77 -9.09 -15.60
N LEU A 52 -15.36 -10.15 -14.92
CA LEU A 52 -16.24 -11.19 -14.35
C LEU A 52 -17.13 -10.64 -13.23
N PHE A 53 -16.66 -9.62 -12.52
CA PHE A 53 -17.36 -8.96 -11.43
C PHE A 53 -18.15 -7.71 -11.87
N ARG A 54 -18.16 -7.38 -13.18
CA ARG A 54 -18.97 -6.27 -13.71
C ARG A 54 -20.37 -6.78 -14.08
N PRO A 55 -21.45 -6.02 -13.78
CA PRO A 55 -22.79 -6.36 -14.23
C PRO A 55 -22.89 -6.27 -15.78
N PRO A 56 -23.84 -6.99 -16.42
CA PRO A 56 -24.99 -7.69 -15.85
C PRO A 56 -24.69 -9.13 -15.39
N TYR A 57 -25.07 -9.47 -14.16
CA TYR A 57 -25.02 -10.84 -13.62
C TYR A 57 -26.13 -11.71 -14.24
N ARG A 58 -26.00 -12.03 -15.54
CA ARG A 58 -26.94 -12.89 -16.26
C ARG A 58 -26.36 -14.29 -16.50
N GLY A 59 -27.23 -15.30 -16.39
CA GLY A 59 -26.90 -16.70 -16.68
C GLY A 59 -25.93 -17.32 -15.66
N ARG A 60 -24.80 -17.86 -16.15
CA ARG A 60 -23.81 -18.64 -15.36
C ARG A 60 -23.16 -17.86 -14.21
N THR A 61 -23.17 -16.53 -14.26
CA THR A 61 -22.64 -15.66 -13.20
C THR A 61 -23.49 -15.67 -11.93
N LYS A 62 -24.82 -15.87 -12.01
CA LYS A 62 -25.68 -16.11 -10.83
C LYS A 62 -25.35 -17.42 -10.12
N GLY A 63 -25.07 -18.48 -10.88
CA GLY A 63 -24.65 -19.77 -10.33
C GLY A 63 -23.31 -19.67 -9.61
N LEU A 64 -22.36 -18.92 -10.20
CA LEU A 64 -21.06 -18.66 -9.58
C LEU A 64 -21.18 -17.88 -8.27
N ILE A 65 -22.03 -16.84 -8.23
CA ILE A 65 -22.31 -16.06 -7.01
C ILE A 65 -23.04 -16.91 -5.96
N GLY A 66 -23.97 -17.77 -6.36
CA GLY A 66 -24.66 -18.70 -5.46
C GLY A 66 -23.72 -19.73 -4.83
N LEU A 67 -22.80 -20.28 -5.61
CA LEU A 67 -21.74 -21.17 -5.12
C LEU A 67 -20.82 -20.43 -4.13
N LEU A 68 -20.43 -19.21 -4.46
CA LEU A 68 -19.58 -18.37 -3.62
C LEU A 68 -20.28 -18.01 -2.30
N ARG A 69 -21.59 -17.72 -2.33
CA ARG A 69 -22.43 -17.52 -1.13
C ARG A 69 -22.50 -18.78 -0.28
N GLN A 70 -22.71 -19.94 -0.88
CA GLN A 70 -22.76 -21.22 -0.16
C GLN A 70 -21.40 -21.55 0.48
N PHE A 71 -20.30 -21.18 -0.17
CA PHE A 71 -18.95 -21.39 0.35
C PHE A 71 -18.62 -20.46 1.52
N VAL A 72 -19.00 -19.17 1.41
CA VAL A 72 -18.80 -18.17 2.48
C VAL A 72 -19.66 -18.47 3.71
N LEU A 73 -20.91 -18.91 3.53
CA LEU A 73 -21.78 -19.30 4.65
C LEU A 73 -21.39 -20.63 5.30
N ARG A 74 -20.49 -21.39 4.69
CA ARG A 74 -19.99 -22.68 5.18
C ARG A 74 -18.66 -22.57 5.94
N LEU A 75 -18.06 -21.39 5.99
CA LEU A 75 -16.91 -21.15 6.86
C LEU A 75 -17.38 -21.05 8.32
N PRO A 76 -16.78 -21.81 9.26
CA PRO A 76 -16.99 -21.54 10.68
C PRO A 76 -16.47 -20.13 10.99
N LYS A 77 -17.25 -19.37 11.76
CA LYS A 77 -16.85 -18.05 12.25
C LYS A 77 -15.57 -18.13 13.09
#